data_AF-A0A1D3TXZ5-F1
#
_entry.id   AF-A0A1D3TXZ5-F1
#
_cell.length_a   1.000
_cell.length_b   1.000
_cell.length_c   1.000
_cell.angle_alpha   90.00
_cell.angle_beta   90.00
_cell.angle_gamma   90.00
#
_symmetry.space_group_name_H-M   'P 1'
#
loop_
_entity.id
_entity.type
_entity.pdbx_description
1 polymer ?
#
loop_
_entity_poly.entity_id
_entity_poly.type
_entity_poly.pdbx_seq_one_letter_code
_entity_poly.pdbx_strand_id
1 'polypeptide(L)'
;MKRSQNYLFLLIVVMALIIARFNFIGNTDSVVKGREGAFNPEIWNSIIARTVNEKDISFAVDAKEVEIEEEQLYMDESLSVMIPTSYIKENFQCAANIYDKSKLVIEKNDHKLEFELGSDYMYINGARVKLSAPMTFQNGELFVPVEAVAEGLNYDFNWDIASNAVNVMGNEESDRILPYSYDLREAKITSKVKNQGQLGTCWAFASLTALESSIAPEESLVLSPDHMSIQNSFHAGQNDGGEYTMAMAYLTSWQGPVLEKDDPYADGKSPDDIKAVKHVQEIQVIEGKDYEEIKLAVFQYGGVQSSLYTSLTSAASQSIYYNRKESAYCFIGTDKPNHDVVIVGWDDNYPKEKFNVKLEGDGAFICQNSWGSKFGNDGFFYVSYYDTNIGMHNVVYTDVEDTDNYDNLYQSDLCGWVGQLGYGKESSYFANVYEAKNNETIEAVGFYATGKDTEYEIYAVPEFQGTESLQDRILLKTGYFKNAGFYTVDFDEGIKTESGKKFAIVINITTPNSVHPIAIEYKADAATSTVDLSDGEGYISLRGTKWEDVEENQECNLCLKVYTDNR
;
A
#
# COMPACT_ATOMS: atom_id res chain seq x y z
N MET A 1 21.54 -42.79 86.71
CA MET A 1 21.42 -41.31 86.63
C MET A 1 22.66 -40.68 85.98
N LYS A 2 22.93 -40.99 84.70
CA LYS A 2 24.07 -40.43 83.93
C LYS A 2 23.67 -39.96 82.51
N ARG A 3 22.36 -39.88 82.23
CA ARG A 3 21.83 -39.43 80.93
C ARG A 3 21.06 -38.10 80.97
N SER A 4 20.66 -37.56 82.14
CA SER A 4 19.95 -36.26 82.19
C SER A 4 20.84 -35.02 82.35
N GLN A 5 22.11 -35.18 82.77
CA GLN A 5 23.05 -34.05 82.87
C GLN A 5 23.59 -33.60 81.49
N ASN A 6 23.67 -34.51 80.51
CA ASN A 6 24.16 -34.16 79.17
C ASN A 6 23.14 -33.35 78.36
N TYR A 7 21.83 -33.57 78.56
CA TYR A 7 20.79 -32.80 77.87
C TYR A 7 20.67 -31.38 78.43
N LEU A 8 20.87 -31.18 79.73
CA LEU A 8 20.86 -29.85 80.34
C LEU A 8 22.04 -29.00 79.86
N PHE A 9 23.22 -29.61 79.72
CA PHE A 9 24.39 -28.94 79.15
C PHE A 9 24.17 -28.56 77.67
N LEU A 10 23.59 -29.46 76.88
CA LEU A 10 23.28 -29.19 75.47
C LEU A 10 22.27 -28.03 75.32
N LEU A 11 21.27 -27.96 76.21
CA LEU A 11 20.26 -26.90 76.19
C LEU A 11 20.87 -25.52 76.51
N ILE A 12 21.82 -25.47 77.45
CA ILE A 12 22.53 -24.22 77.81
C ILE A 12 23.41 -23.76 76.65
N VAL A 13 24.10 -24.68 75.96
CA VAL A 13 24.91 -24.35 74.78
C VAL A 13 24.04 -23.83 73.64
N VAL A 14 22.87 -24.45 73.39
CA VAL A 14 21.94 -23.98 72.35
C VAL A 14 21.37 -22.61 72.69
N MET A 15 21.00 -22.34 73.96
CA MET A 15 20.54 -21.01 74.37
C MET A 15 21.65 -19.95 74.24
N ALA A 16 22.89 -20.28 74.60
CA ALA A 16 24.03 -19.37 74.44
C ALA A 16 24.31 -19.06 72.96
N LEU A 17 24.17 -20.04 72.07
CA LEU A 17 24.30 -19.85 70.62
C LEU A 17 23.16 -19.00 70.05
N ILE A 18 21.93 -19.15 70.54
CA ILE A 18 20.78 -18.33 70.12
C ILE A 18 20.96 -16.88 70.57
N ILE A 19 21.40 -16.64 71.81
CA ILE A 19 21.67 -15.29 72.33
C ILE A 19 22.86 -14.64 71.58
N ALA A 20 23.91 -15.40 71.28
CA ALA A 20 25.02 -14.92 70.46
C ALA A 20 24.56 -14.56 69.04
N ARG A 21 23.65 -15.35 68.45
CA ARG A 21 23.09 -15.07 67.11
C ARG A 21 22.18 -13.83 67.12
N PHE A 22 21.38 -13.63 68.17
CA PHE A 22 20.54 -12.44 68.31
C PHE A 22 21.36 -11.16 68.60
N ASN A 23 22.47 -11.26 69.32
CA ASN A 23 23.37 -10.12 69.53
C ASN A 23 24.27 -9.81 68.31
N PHE A 24 24.42 -10.74 67.36
CA PHE A 24 25.13 -10.51 66.09
C PHE A 24 24.22 -10.07 64.93
N ILE A 25 22.90 -10.23 65.04
CA ILE A 25 21.90 -9.76 64.06
C ILE A 25 21.19 -8.51 64.61
N GLY A 26 22.01 -7.60 65.15
CA GLY A 26 21.60 -6.32 65.71
C GLY A 26 22.22 -5.12 65.02
N ASN A 27 22.78 -5.28 63.81
CA ASN A 27 22.98 -4.14 62.91
C ASN A 27 21.65 -3.89 62.21
N THR A 28 20.85 -3.01 62.80
CA THR A 28 19.94 -2.20 62.00
C THR A 28 20.84 -1.41 61.05
N ASP A 29 20.94 -1.86 59.80
CA ASP A 29 21.40 -1.00 58.73
C ASP A 29 20.40 0.14 58.66
N SER A 30 20.74 1.25 59.31
CA SER A 30 20.09 2.51 59.02
C SER A 30 20.23 2.71 57.52
N VAL A 31 19.11 2.86 56.81
CA VAL A 31 19.12 3.42 55.46
C VAL A 31 19.73 4.80 55.61
N VAL A 32 21.04 4.89 55.39
CA VAL A 32 21.71 6.16 55.20
C VAL A 32 21.03 6.73 53.98
N LYS A 33 20.34 7.86 54.15
CA LYS A 33 19.80 8.65 53.05
C LYS A 33 20.94 8.75 52.04
N GLY A 34 20.82 8.00 50.94
CA GLY A 34 21.85 7.96 49.91
C GLY A 34 22.17 9.40 49.58
N ARG A 35 23.46 9.72 49.42
CA ARG A 35 23.82 10.97 48.76
C ARG A 35 22.94 11.04 47.52
N GLU A 36 22.19 12.13 47.35
CA GLU A 36 21.69 12.52 46.05
C GLU A 36 22.94 12.70 45.18
N GLY A 37 23.46 11.58 44.65
CA GLY A 37 24.33 11.62 43.49
C GLY A 37 23.48 12.31 42.46
N ALA A 38 23.97 13.44 41.94
CA ALA A 38 23.26 14.24 40.98
C ALA A 38 22.62 13.31 39.96
N PHE A 39 21.28 13.26 39.94
CA PHE A 39 20.55 12.58 38.89
C PHE A 39 21.02 13.26 37.62
N ASN A 40 21.86 12.58 36.85
CA ASN A 40 22.25 13.04 35.53
C ASN A 40 21.29 12.35 34.55
N PRO A 41 20.23 13.05 34.11
CA PRO A 41 19.24 12.47 33.21
C PRO A 41 19.89 11.94 31.94
N GLU A 42 20.95 12.58 31.44
CA GLU A 42 21.65 12.14 30.22
C GLU A 42 22.23 10.73 30.37
N ILE A 43 22.89 10.43 31.49
CA ILE A 43 23.47 9.10 31.73
C ILE A 43 22.37 8.06 31.95
N TRP A 44 21.33 8.40 32.70
CA TRP A 44 20.27 7.45 33.02
C TRP A 44 19.35 7.18 31.84
N ASN A 45 18.97 8.20 31.08
CA ASN A 45 18.12 8.05 29.91
C ASN A 45 18.83 7.23 28.82
N SER A 46 20.12 7.47 28.58
CA SER A 46 20.93 6.66 27.66
C SER A 46 20.95 5.18 28.05
N ILE A 47 21.04 4.87 29.35
CA ILE A 47 20.97 3.49 29.85
C ILE A 47 19.57 2.90 29.63
N ILE A 48 18.51 3.65 29.95
CA ILE A 48 17.12 3.19 29.78
C ILE A 48 16.81 2.92 28.31
N ALA A 49 17.07 3.89 27.42
CA ALA A 49 16.84 3.77 25.99
C ALA A 49 17.57 2.55 25.41
N ARG A 50 18.86 2.37 25.76
CA ARG A 50 19.62 1.20 25.34
C ARG A 50 19.01 -0.11 25.84
N THR A 51 18.58 -0.18 27.09
CA THR A 51 17.97 -1.40 27.65
C THR A 51 16.59 -1.69 27.08
N VAL A 52 15.80 -0.66 26.75
CA VAL A 52 14.52 -0.80 26.04
C VAL A 52 14.75 -1.36 24.64
N ASN A 53 15.73 -0.81 23.92
CA ASN A 53 16.08 -1.21 22.55
C ASN A 53 16.85 -2.55 22.46
N GLU A 54 17.15 -3.21 23.59
CA GLU A 54 17.69 -4.58 23.59
C GLU A 54 16.61 -5.64 23.27
N LYS A 55 15.34 -5.22 23.19
CA LYS A 55 14.18 -6.05 22.85
C LYS A 55 13.25 -5.28 21.92
N ASP A 56 12.44 -6.01 21.16
CA ASP A 56 11.43 -5.41 20.30
C ASP A 56 10.38 -4.64 21.10
N ILE A 57 9.97 -3.50 20.55
CA ILE A 57 8.90 -2.67 21.09
C ILE A 57 7.62 -3.04 20.35
N SER A 58 6.65 -3.63 21.04
CA SER A 58 5.34 -3.92 20.44
C SER A 58 4.51 -2.66 20.29
N PHE A 59 3.79 -2.52 19.19
CA PHE A 59 2.94 -1.37 18.89
C PHE A 59 1.50 -1.81 18.58
N ALA A 60 0.53 -1.14 19.17
CA ALA A 60 -0.88 -1.36 18.90
C ALA A 60 -1.65 -0.05 18.74
N VAL A 61 -2.53 -0.01 17.74
CA VAL A 61 -3.48 1.09 17.51
C VAL A 61 -4.90 0.52 17.54
N ASP A 62 -5.79 1.12 18.34
CA ASP A 62 -7.19 0.68 18.48
C ASP A 62 -7.34 -0.81 18.84
N ALA A 63 -6.47 -1.28 19.75
CA ALA A 63 -6.35 -2.67 20.19
C ALA A 63 -5.97 -3.67 19.07
N LYS A 64 -5.62 -3.20 17.88
CA LYS A 64 -5.00 -4.00 16.82
C LYS A 64 -3.48 -3.90 16.94
N GLU A 65 -2.83 -5.05 17.09
CA GLU A 65 -1.37 -5.14 17.02
C GLU A 65 -0.92 -4.82 15.59
N VAL A 66 0.11 -3.98 15.49
CA VAL A 66 0.73 -3.62 14.22
C VAL A 66 1.94 -4.53 14.05
N GLU A 67 1.95 -5.30 12.97
CA GLU A 67 3.14 -6.05 12.58
C GLU A 67 4.18 -5.05 12.07
N ILE A 68 5.30 -4.98 12.76
CA ILE A 68 6.43 -4.11 12.42
C ILE A 68 7.64 -5.00 12.29
N GLU A 69 8.42 -4.79 11.23
CA GLU A 69 9.67 -5.53 11.04
C GLU A 69 10.62 -5.31 12.23
N GLU A 70 11.43 -6.32 12.53
CA GLU A 70 12.37 -6.27 13.67
C GLU A 70 13.25 -5.00 13.62
N GLU A 71 13.51 -4.42 14.79
CA GLU A 71 14.38 -3.23 14.97
C GLU A 71 13.87 -1.90 14.37
N GLN A 72 12.62 -1.81 13.90
CA GLN A 72 12.09 -0.56 13.34
C GLN A 72 11.45 0.40 14.35
N LEU A 73 11.11 -0.03 15.58
CA LEU A 73 10.79 0.91 16.67
C LEU A 73 11.96 1.03 17.63
N TYR A 74 12.24 2.24 18.07
CA TYR A 74 13.25 2.46 19.10
C TYR A 74 12.86 3.59 20.06
N MET A 75 13.37 3.52 21.28
CA MET A 75 13.36 4.60 22.23
C MET A 75 14.62 5.46 22.07
N ASP A 76 14.45 6.77 21.93
CA ASP A 76 15.56 7.71 21.87
C ASP A 76 16.10 8.08 23.28
N GLU A 77 17.18 8.88 23.34
CA GLU A 77 17.75 9.34 24.63
C GLU A 77 16.87 10.39 25.35
N SER A 78 15.82 10.88 24.70
CA SER A 78 14.76 11.69 25.31
C SER A 78 13.67 10.83 25.97
N LEU A 79 13.79 9.50 25.86
CA LEU A 79 12.81 8.49 26.30
C LEU A 79 11.50 8.50 25.48
N SER A 80 11.54 9.04 24.26
CA SER A 80 10.43 8.99 23.32
C SER A 80 10.54 7.74 22.45
N VAL A 81 9.43 7.02 22.28
CA VAL A 81 9.35 5.92 21.30
C VAL A 81 9.13 6.52 19.92
N MET A 82 10.03 6.18 19.00
CA MET A 82 10.11 6.66 17.64
C MET A 82 9.59 5.57 16.70
N ILE A 83 8.73 5.96 15.76
CA ILE A 83 8.14 5.09 14.74
C ILE A 83 8.54 5.59 13.34
N PRO A 84 8.81 4.69 12.37
CA PRO A 84 9.01 5.10 10.99
C PRO A 84 7.73 5.69 10.40
N THR A 85 7.88 6.67 9.52
CA THR A 85 6.73 7.38 8.93
C THR A 85 5.85 6.50 8.04
N SER A 86 6.41 5.43 7.45
CA SER A 86 5.69 4.41 6.67
C SER A 86 4.52 3.79 7.43
N TYR A 87 4.67 3.58 8.74
CA TYR A 87 3.62 2.98 9.58
C TYR A 87 2.50 3.94 9.98
N ILE A 88 2.58 5.22 9.66
CA ILE A 88 1.57 6.20 10.12
C ILE A 88 0.29 6.12 9.29
N LYS A 89 0.41 6.11 7.97
CA LYS A 89 -0.71 6.28 7.02
C LYS A 89 -1.83 5.27 7.24
N GLU A 90 -1.49 3.99 7.26
CA GLU A 90 -2.45 2.89 7.37
C GLU A 90 -2.96 2.71 8.79
N ASN A 91 -2.05 2.69 9.77
CA ASN A 91 -2.41 2.37 11.16
C ASN A 91 -3.22 3.48 11.84
N PHE A 92 -2.99 4.75 11.48
CA PHE A 92 -3.82 5.86 11.96
C PHE A 92 -4.94 6.25 11.00
N GLN A 93 -5.07 5.57 9.85
CA GLN A 93 -6.04 5.90 8.80
C GLN A 93 -6.04 7.40 8.49
N CYS A 94 -4.90 7.88 8.02
CA CYS A 94 -4.64 9.30 7.79
C CYS A 94 -3.84 9.50 6.50
N ALA A 95 -3.81 10.71 5.97
CA ALA A 95 -2.82 11.09 4.97
C ALA A 95 -1.50 11.39 5.67
N ALA A 96 -0.39 10.86 5.17
CA ALA A 96 0.95 11.15 5.65
C ALA A 96 1.86 11.37 4.44
N ASN A 97 2.33 12.61 4.28
CA ASN A 97 3.04 13.06 3.09
C ASN A 97 4.37 13.72 3.47
N ILE A 98 5.46 13.30 2.81
CA ILE A 98 6.80 13.84 3.05
C ILE A 98 7.16 14.83 1.93
N TYR A 99 7.58 16.03 2.33
CA TYR A 99 8.00 17.11 1.43
C TYR A 99 9.49 17.37 1.58
N ASP A 100 10.19 17.48 0.46
CA ASP A 100 11.61 17.84 0.38
C ASP A 100 12.53 16.98 1.28
N LYS A 101 12.09 15.76 1.64
CA LYS A 101 12.73 14.83 2.58
C LYS A 101 12.96 15.36 4.00
N SER A 102 12.43 16.54 4.34
CA SER A 102 12.65 17.18 5.66
C SER A 102 11.36 17.52 6.40
N LYS A 103 10.22 17.51 5.73
CA LYS A 103 8.95 17.92 6.32
C LYS A 103 7.92 16.80 6.18
N LEU A 104 7.32 16.39 7.28
CA LEU A 104 6.18 15.46 7.29
C LEU A 104 4.90 16.25 7.57
N VAL A 105 3.87 16.00 6.77
CA VAL A 105 2.51 16.51 7.01
C VAL A 105 1.58 15.33 7.19
N ILE A 106 0.91 15.26 8.34
CA ILE A 106 -0.11 14.26 8.64
C ILE A 106 -1.47 14.96 8.69
N GLU A 107 -2.46 14.44 7.96
CA GLU A 107 -3.82 14.96 7.95
C GLU A 107 -4.82 13.85 8.29
N LYS A 108 -5.74 14.12 9.22
CA LYS A 108 -6.88 13.24 9.55
C LYS A 108 -8.06 14.13 9.93
N ASN A 109 -9.19 13.97 9.24
CA ASN A 109 -10.35 14.84 9.39
C ASN A 109 -9.94 16.33 9.30
N ASP A 110 -10.22 17.13 10.33
CA ASP A 110 -9.86 18.55 10.39
C ASP A 110 -8.53 18.80 11.13
N HIS A 111 -7.76 17.75 11.42
CA HIS A 111 -6.45 17.82 12.07
C HIS A 111 -5.32 17.77 11.04
N LYS A 112 -4.39 18.71 11.16
CA LYS A 112 -3.17 18.80 10.37
C LYS A 112 -1.97 18.95 11.29
N LEU A 113 -1.07 17.97 11.24
CA LEU A 113 0.20 17.96 11.96
C LEU A 113 1.32 18.25 10.97
N GLU A 114 2.26 19.13 11.34
CA GLU A 114 3.43 19.44 10.53
C GLU A 114 4.70 19.29 11.37
N PHE A 115 5.58 18.39 10.94
CA PHE A 115 6.88 18.13 11.55
C PHE A 115 7.98 18.61 10.60
N GLU A 116 9.07 19.14 11.16
CA GLU A 116 10.28 19.51 10.42
C GLU A 116 11.48 18.77 11.03
N LEU A 117 12.35 18.23 10.18
CA LEU A 117 13.48 17.40 10.59
C LEU A 117 14.39 18.15 11.57
N GLY A 118 14.64 17.54 12.73
CA GLY A 118 15.48 18.13 13.79
C GLY A 118 14.83 19.28 14.57
N SER A 119 13.58 19.66 14.27
CA SER A 119 12.84 20.68 15.00
C SER A 119 12.38 20.17 16.36
N ASP A 120 12.47 21.01 17.38
CA ASP A 120 12.01 20.73 18.74
C ASP A 120 10.52 21.08 18.95
N TYR A 121 9.80 21.38 17.87
CA TYR A 121 8.38 21.66 17.82
C TYR A 121 7.73 21.10 16.56
N MET A 122 6.44 20.83 16.65
CA MET A 122 5.53 20.61 15.53
C MET A 122 4.48 21.72 15.46
N TYR A 123 3.66 21.70 14.42
CA TYR A 123 2.44 22.49 14.35
C TYR A 123 1.22 21.59 14.32
N ILE A 124 0.23 21.88 15.15
CA ILE A 124 -1.11 21.28 15.07
C ILE A 124 -2.06 22.38 14.63
N ASN A 125 -2.67 22.25 13.45
CA ASN A 125 -3.58 23.26 12.88
C ASN A 125 -2.98 24.68 12.91
N GLY A 126 -1.67 24.79 12.64
CA GLY A 126 -0.90 26.03 12.65
C GLY A 126 -0.47 26.53 14.04
N ALA A 127 -0.91 25.91 15.13
CA ALA A 127 -0.46 26.22 16.48
C ALA A 127 0.84 25.47 16.80
N ARG A 128 1.86 26.18 17.28
CA ARG A 128 3.16 25.60 17.62
C ARG A 128 3.09 24.82 18.94
N VAL A 129 3.49 23.55 18.91
CA VAL A 129 3.52 22.63 20.06
C VAL A 129 4.94 22.08 20.24
N LYS A 130 5.42 22.05 21.49
CA LYS A 130 6.76 21.53 21.82
C LYS A 130 6.74 20.00 21.69
N LEU A 131 7.74 19.43 21.01
CA LEU A 131 7.91 17.98 20.92
C LEU A 131 8.72 17.43 22.09
N SER A 132 8.42 16.19 22.50
CA SER A 132 9.22 15.42 23.45
C SER A 132 10.58 15.03 22.85
N ALA A 133 10.59 14.63 21.57
CA ALA A 133 11.78 14.41 20.75
C ALA A 133 11.59 14.97 19.33
N PRO A 134 12.65 15.42 18.64
CA PRO A 134 12.54 15.88 17.26
C PRO A 134 12.28 14.72 16.30
N MET A 135 11.66 15.00 15.14
CA MET A 135 11.69 14.08 14.01
C MET A 135 13.16 13.85 13.59
N THR A 136 13.53 12.60 13.29
CA THR A 136 14.89 12.23 12.89
C THR A 136 14.90 11.47 11.57
N PHE A 137 16.08 11.33 10.96
CA PHE A 137 16.28 10.53 9.75
C PHE A 137 17.32 9.44 10.07
N GLN A 138 16.94 8.18 9.94
CA GLN A 138 17.77 7.02 10.24
C GLN A 138 17.45 5.89 9.25
N ASN A 139 18.45 5.10 8.87
CA ASN A 139 18.26 3.93 7.98
C ASN A 139 17.51 4.21 6.66
N GLY A 140 17.59 5.43 6.13
CA GLY A 140 16.91 5.80 4.89
C GLY A 140 15.49 6.36 5.07
N GLU A 141 14.95 6.37 6.29
CA GLU A 141 13.57 6.77 6.58
C GLU A 141 13.47 7.87 7.66
N LEU A 142 12.37 8.61 7.65
CA LEU A 142 12.02 9.55 8.72
C LEU A 142 11.34 8.83 9.88
N PHE A 143 11.65 9.28 11.10
CA PHE A 143 11.12 8.76 12.34
C PHE A 143 10.49 9.88 13.17
N VAL A 144 9.28 9.66 13.66
CA VAL A 144 8.54 10.62 14.49
C VAL A 144 8.19 10.04 15.86
N PRO A 145 8.06 10.86 16.91
CA PRO A 145 7.61 10.37 18.21
C PRO A 145 6.15 9.92 18.13
N VAL A 146 5.86 8.67 18.54
CA VAL A 146 4.50 8.12 18.53
C VAL A 146 3.55 8.95 19.39
N GLU A 147 4.03 9.41 20.55
CA GLU A 147 3.28 10.29 21.45
C GLU A 147 2.80 11.58 20.76
N ALA A 148 3.66 12.20 19.94
CA ALA A 148 3.32 13.44 19.26
C ALA A 148 2.27 13.24 18.16
N VAL A 149 2.36 12.13 17.43
CA VAL A 149 1.34 11.74 16.44
C VAL A 149 0.01 11.46 17.14
N ALA A 150 0.03 10.67 18.22
CA ALA A 150 -1.16 10.35 19.00
C ALA A 150 -1.82 11.62 19.57
N GLU A 151 -1.06 12.49 20.23
CA GLU A 151 -1.57 13.76 20.78
C GLU A 151 -2.21 14.63 19.68
N GLY A 152 -1.52 14.81 18.55
CA GLY A 152 -2.03 15.69 17.50
C GLY A 152 -3.24 15.15 16.74
N LEU A 153 -3.40 13.83 16.71
CA LEU A 153 -4.57 13.13 16.16
C LEU A 153 -5.65 12.83 17.20
N ASN A 154 -5.49 13.30 18.44
CA ASN A 154 -6.43 13.12 19.54
C ASN A 154 -6.63 11.65 19.97
N TYR A 155 -5.55 10.87 19.93
CA TYR A 155 -5.48 9.52 20.49
C TYR A 155 -4.87 9.54 21.90
N ASP A 156 -5.33 8.62 22.75
CA ASP A 156 -4.71 8.35 24.04
C ASP A 156 -3.42 7.53 23.84
N PHE A 157 -2.29 8.06 24.28
CA PHE A 157 -0.98 7.39 24.23
C PHE A 157 -0.64 6.73 25.58
N ASN A 158 -0.20 5.48 25.54
CA ASN A 158 0.31 4.76 26.71
C ASN A 158 1.58 3.96 26.39
N TRP A 159 2.67 4.30 27.07
CA TRP A 159 3.91 3.52 27.08
C TRP A 159 4.00 2.65 28.35
N ASP A 160 4.10 1.34 28.17
CA ASP A 160 4.34 0.38 29.26
C ASP A 160 5.74 -0.24 29.16
N ILE A 161 6.65 0.28 29.98
CA ILE A 161 8.04 -0.20 30.07
C ILE A 161 8.15 -1.66 30.56
N ALA A 162 7.15 -2.19 31.28
CA ALA A 162 7.22 -3.55 31.81
C ALA A 162 6.97 -4.59 30.72
N SER A 163 6.07 -4.28 29.78
CA SER A 163 5.76 -5.11 28.61
C SER A 163 6.54 -4.69 27.35
N ASN A 164 7.27 -3.58 27.39
CA ASN A 164 7.95 -2.97 26.24
C ASN A 164 6.96 -2.61 25.12
N ALA A 165 5.80 -2.06 25.50
CA ALA A 165 4.67 -1.89 24.60
C ALA A 165 4.18 -0.44 24.53
N VAL A 166 3.92 0.03 23.32
CA VAL A 166 3.16 1.25 23.04
C VAL A 166 1.74 0.87 22.64
N ASN A 167 0.76 1.48 23.31
CA ASN A 167 -0.65 1.35 22.96
C ASN A 167 -1.22 2.73 22.68
N VAL A 168 -1.91 2.87 21.55
CA VAL A 168 -2.56 4.10 21.11
C VAL A 168 -4.04 3.82 20.87
N MET A 169 -4.93 4.58 21.48
CA MET A 169 -6.37 4.33 21.43
C MET A 169 -7.12 5.58 21.00
N GLY A 170 -7.97 5.45 19.98
CA GLY A 170 -8.83 6.52 19.50
C GLY A 170 -9.93 6.86 20.52
N ASN A 171 -10.38 8.11 20.48
CA ASN A 171 -11.55 8.59 21.21
C ASN A 171 -12.73 8.88 20.25
N GLU A 172 -13.93 9.19 20.77
CA GLU A 172 -15.12 9.47 19.94
C GLU A 172 -14.92 10.63 18.93
N GLU A 173 -13.99 11.57 19.17
CA GLU A 173 -13.67 12.66 18.24
C GLU A 173 -12.72 12.20 17.09
N SER A 174 -12.02 11.09 17.27
CA SER A 174 -11.13 10.47 16.26
C SER A 174 -11.85 9.52 15.28
N ASP A 175 -13.13 9.23 15.51
CA ASP A 175 -13.94 8.29 14.71
C ASP A 175 -14.10 8.75 13.25
N ARG A 176 -14.06 10.05 13.01
CA ARG A 176 -14.13 10.59 11.65
C ARG A 176 -12.73 10.64 11.04
N ILE A 177 -12.55 9.98 9.91
CA ILE A 177 -11.27 9.92 9.18
C ILE A 177 -11.16 11.03 8.14
N LEU A 178 -12.23 11.28 7.38
CA LEU A 178 -12.20 12.13 6.20
C LEU A 178 -12.82 13.50 6.45
N PRO A 179 -12.18 14.62 6.02
CA PRO A 179 -12.81 15.93 6.05
C PRO A 179 -14.01 16.03 5.09
N TYR A 180 -14.85 17.06 5.25
CA TYR A 180 -15.96 17.32 4.31
C TYR A 180 -15.49 17.73 2.91
N SER A 181 -14.27 18.23 2.81
CA SER A 181 -13.64 18.61 1.55
C SER A 181 -12.15 18.36 1.63
N TYR A 182 -11.58 17.88 0.54
CA TYR A 182 -10.15 17.68 0.41
C TYR A 182 -9.73 17.92 -1.04
N ASP A 183 -8.57 18.50 -1.24
CA ASP A 183 -8.07 18.87 -2.56
C ASP A 183 -6.55 18.66 -2.63
N LEU A 184 -6.12 17.64 -3.38
CA LEU A 184 -4.71 17.33 -3.56
C LEU A 184 -3.91 18.49 -4.17
N ARG A 185 -4.56 19.46 -4.83
CA ARG A 185 -3.89 20.65 -5.38
C ARG A 185 -3.41 21.57 -4.28
N GLU A 186 -4.17 21.70 -3.20
CA GLU A 186 -3.79 22.50 -2.03
C GLU A 186 -2.62 21.84 -1.29
N ALA A 187 -2.60 20.50 -1.25
CA ALA A 187 -1.50 19.71 -0.73
C ALA A 187 -0.28 19.60 -1.68
N LYS A 188 -0.40 20.08 -2.93
CA LYS A 188 0.63 19.96 -4.00
C LYS A 188 1.00 18.51 -4.37
N ILE A 189 0.02 17.62 -4.33
CA ILE A 189 0.15 16.19 -4.62
C ILE A 189 -0.34 15.85 -6.04
N THR A 190 -0.97 16.79 -6.74
CA THR A 190 -1.43 16.55 -8.12
C THR A 190 -0.29 16.53 -9.14
N SER A 191 -0.47 15.72 -10.18
CA SER A 191 0.41 15.76 -11.34
C SER A 191 0.15 16.98 -12.24
N LYS A 192 1.01 17.19 -13.24
CA LYS A 192 0.82 18.25 -14.23
C LYS A 192 -0.37 17.92 -15.12
N VAL A 193 -1.23 18.91 -15.37
CA VAL A 193 -2.30 18.76 -16.37
C VAL A 193 -1.68 18.65 -17.78
N LYS A 194 -1.78 17.46 -18.36
CA LYS A 194 -1.32 17.15 -19.73
C LYS A 194 -2.47 17.27 -20.75
N ASN A 195 -2.17 17.02 -22.03
CA ASN A 195 -3.15 17.14 -23.11
C ASN A 195 -3.04 15.99 -24.13
N GLN A 196 -4.03 15.10 -24.14
CA GLN A 196 -4.10 13.95 -25.05
C GLN A 196 -4.36 14.33 -26.51
N GLY A 197 -4.78 15.56 -26.79
CA GLY A 197 -5.08 16.03 -28.13
C GLY A 197 -6.29 15.29 -28.73
N GLN A 198 -6.09 14.62 -29.87
CA GLN A 198 -7.14 13.94 -30.62
C GLN A 198 -7.07 12.40 -30.50
N LEU A 199 -6.07 11.87 -29.80
CA LEU A 199 -5.89 10.42 -29.65
C LEU A 199 -6.83 9.87 -28.57
N GLY A 200 -7.18 8.59 -28.72
CA GLY A 200 -8.05 7.82 -27.81
C GLY A 200 -7.33 7.30 -26.55
N THR A 201 -6.42 8.08 -25.99
CA THR A 201 -5.46 7.65 -24.96
C THR A 201 -5.82 8.10 -23.54
N CYS A 202 -7.05 8.54 -23.29
CA CYS A 202 -7.46 9.03 -21.95
C CYS A 202 -7.17 8.03 -20.82
N TRP A 203 -7.32 6.73 -21.08
CA TRP A 203 -6.97 5.64 -20.15
C TRP A 203 -5.50 5.70 -19.70
N ALA A 204 -4.57 5.91 -20.63
CA ALA A 204 -3.14 6.01 -20.33
C ALA A 204 -2.81 7.29 -19.54
N PHE A 205 -3.45 8.41 -19.90
CA PHE A 205 -3.28 9.67 -19.15
C PHE A 205 -3.82 9.56 -17.73
N ALA A 206 -5.01 9.00 -17.54
CA ALA A 206 -5.63 8.88 -16.23
C ALA A 206 -4.85 7.93 -15.33
N SER A 207 -4.44 6.77 -15.85
CA SER A 207 -3.61 5.79 -15.14
C SER A 207 -2.29 6.39 -14.66
N LEU A 208 -1.53 7.02 -15.57
CA LEU A 208 -0.25 7.63 -15.23
C LEU A 208 -0.41 8.88 -14.35
N THR A 209 -1.50 9.63 -14.48
CA THR A 209 -1.77 10.79 -13.60
C THR A 209 -2.06 10.34 -12.17
N ALA A 210 -2.84 9.26 -12.00
CA ALA A 210 -3.10 8.65 -10.71
C ALA A 210 -1.79 8.13 -10.07
N LEU A 211 -0.98 7.40 -10.83
CA LEU A 211 0.33 6.92 -10.38
C LEU A 211 1.31 8.06 -10.04
N GLU A 212 1.38 9.11 -10.87
CA GLU A 212 2.20 10.30 -10.57
C GLU A 212 1.80 10.97 -9.26
N SER A 213 0.51 10.96 -8.92
CA SER A 213 0.02 11.54 -7.68
C SER A 213 0.17 10.62 -6.48
N SER A 214 0.32 9.30 -6.65
CA SER A 214 0.53 8.38 -5.52
C SER A 214 1.94 8.45 -4.95
N ILE A 215 2.92 8.80 -5.77
CA ILE A 215 4.31 9.03 -5.36
C ILE A 215 4.61 10.50 -5.01
N ALA A 216 3.67 11.41 -5.29
CA ALA A 216 3.79 12.81 -4.89
C ALA A 216 3.36 12.97 -3.42
N PRO A 217 3.93 13.92 -2.66
CA PRO A 217 4.90 14.93 -3.06
C PRO A 217 6.37 14.49 -2.89
N GLU A 218 6.60 13.25 -2.48
CA GLU A 218 7.92 12.69 -2.20
C GLU A 218 8.79 12.66 -3.45
N GLU A 219 8.16 12.29 -4.57
CA GLU A 219 8.73 12.32 -5.90
C GLU A 219 7.84 13.10 -6.87
N SER A 220 8.46 13.71 -7.87
CA SER A 220 7.75 14.43 -8.93
C SER A 220 8.23 13.93 -10.28
N LEU A 221 7.47 12.99 -10.83
CA LEU A 221 7.71 12.44 -12.15
C LEU A 221 6.72 13.01 -13.17
N VAL A 222 7.14 12.99 -14.44
CA VAL A 222 6.26 13.24 -15.59
C VAL A 222 6.44 12.05 -16.52
N LEU A 223 5.47 11.16 -16.52
CA LEU A 223 5.46 9.87 -17.20
C LEU A 223 4.84 10.00 -18.59
N SER A 224 5.29 9.15 -19.52
CA SER A 224 4.88 9.16 -20.93
C SER A 224 3.61 8.34 -21.18
N PRO A 225 2.49 8.98 -21.53
CA PRO A 225 1.31 8.26 -22.03
C PRO A 225 1.55 7.69 -23.43
N ASP A 226 2.51 8.22 -24.19
CA ASP A 226 2.80 7.73 -25.54
C ASP A 226 3.34 6.32 -25.48
N HIS A 227 4.38 6.11 -24.66
CA HIS A 227 4.98 4.80 -24.46
C HIS A 227 3.95 3.78 -23.97
N MET A 228 3.15 4.11 -22.95
CA MET A 228 2.09 3.21 -22.49
C MET A 228 1.09 2.89 -23.60
N SER A 229 0.73 3.86 -24.45
CA SER A 229 -0.27 3.65 -25.51
C SER A 229 0.27 2.95 -26.77
N ILE A 230 1.59 2.88 -26.96
CA ILE A 230 2.24 2.30 -28.16
C ILE A 230 2.96 0.98 -27.85
N GLN A 231 3.67 0.91 -26.72
CA GLN A 231 4.57 -0.20 -26.35
C GLN A 231 3.94 -1.18 -25.36
N ASN A 232 2.63 -1.10 -25.12
CA ASN A 232 1.92 -2.13 -24.37
C ASN A 232 1.72 -3.41 -25.21
N SER A 233 1.36 -4.50 -24.54
CA SER A 233 1.23 -5.84 -25.14
C SER A 233 -0.03 -6.04 -25.99
N PHE A 234 -0.98 -5.11 -25.96
CA PHE A 234 -2.25 -5.26 -26.67
C PHE A 234 -2.11 -4.85 -28.13
N HIS A 235 -2.80 -5.58 -29.00
CA HIS A 235 -2.95 -5.27 -30.41
C HIS A 235 -4.00 -4.17 -30.63
N ALA A 236 -3.72 -2.96 -30.15
CA ALA A 236 -4.58 -1.80 -30.27
C ALA A 236 -3.80 -0.57 -30.77
N GLY A 237 -4.40 0.21 -31.66
CA GLY A 237 -3.88 1.52 -32.04
C GLY A 237 -4.29 2.61 -31.04
N GLN A 238 -3.52 3.70 -30.96
CA GLN A 238 -3.78 4.82 -30.04
C GLN A 238 -5.16 5.49 -30.19
N ASN A 239 -5.89 5.24 -31.28
CA ASN A 239 -7.23 5.79 -31.53
C ASN A 239 -8.37 4.81 -31.19
N ASP A 240 -8.06 3.57 -30.85
CA ASP A 240 -9.06 2.53 -30.60
C ASP A 240 -9.69 2.64 -29.21
N GLY A 241 -9.12 3.48 -28.33
CA GLY A 241 -9.48 3.56 -26.92
C GLY A 241 -8.60 2.64 -26.08
N GLY A 242 -9.00 2.44 -24.83
CA GLY A 242 -8.37 1.47 -23.93
C GLY A 242 -9.08 1.43 -22.59
N GLU A 243 -8.72 0.43 -21.79
CA GLU A 243 -9.31 0.17 -20.48
C GLU A 243 -8.24 0.24 -19.39
N TYR A 244 -8.68 0.40 -18.14
CA TYR A 244 -7.76 0.44 -17.00
C TYR A 244 -6.96 -0.87 -16.84
N THR A 245 -7.52 -2.01 -17.23
CA THR A 245 -6.86 -3.32 -17.22
C THR A 245 -5.63 -3.36 -18.13
N MET A 246 -5.65 -2.63 -19.25
CA MET A 246 -4.49 -2.50 -20.15
C MET A 246 -3.34 -1.74 -19.47
N ALA A 247 -3.67 -0.65 -18.75
CA ALA A 247 -2.67 0.09 -18.00
C ALA A 247 -2.12 -0.72 -16.83
N MET A 248 -2.98 -1.45 -16.10
CA MET A 248 -2.56 -2.38 -15.06
C MET A 248 -1.55 -3.39 -15.61
N ALA A 249 -1.88 -4.09 -16.69
CA ALA A 249 -1.00 -5.10 -17.29
C ALA A 249 0.35 -4.52 -17.75
N TYR A 250 0.34 -3.34 -18.38
CA TYR A 250 1.56 -2.64 -18.79
C TYR A 250 2.47 -2.30 -17.60
N LEU A 251 1.88 -1.81 -16.50
CA LEU A 251 2.62 -1.40 -15.30
C LEU A 251 3.13 -2.61 -14.50
N THR A 252 2.30 -3.63 -14.28
CA THR A 252 2.67 -4.82 -13.49
C THR A 252 3.56 -5.80 -14.25
N SER A 253 3.65 -5.66 -15.58
CA SER A 253 4.64 -6.40 -16.39
C SER A 253 5.98 -5.68 -16.53
N TRP A 254 6.15 -4.54 -15.85
CA TRP A 254 7.32 -3.65 -15.89
C TRP A 254 7.73 -3.21 -17.30
N GLN A 255 6.76 -3.08 -18.22
CA GLN A 255 6.97 -2.45 -19.52
C GLN A 255 7.15 -0.92 -19.39
N GLY A 256 6.76 -0.38 -18.24
CA GLY A 256 7.10 0.96 -17.79
C GLY A 256 6.64 1.16 -16.34
N PRO A 257 6.33 2.41 -15.92
CA PRO A 257 6.19 3.59 -16.76
C PRO A 257 7.55 4.18 -17.17
N VAL A 258 7.58 4.98 -18.24
CA VAL A 258 8.78 5.71 -18.68
C VAL A 258 8.56 7.22 -18.56
N LEU A 259 9.63 8.01 -18.62
CA LEU A 259 9.51 9.47 -18.53
C LEU A 259 9.06 10.09 -19.86
N GLU A 260 8.20 11.11 -19.78
CA GLU A 260 7.73 11.92 -20.91
C GLU A 260 8.86 12.58 -21.70
N LYS A 261 9.99 12.88 -21.04
CA LYS A 261 11.16 13.47 -21.72
C LYS A 261 11.87 12.47 -22.64
N ASP A 262 11.74 11.17 -22.35
CA ASP A 262 12.43 10.08 -23.04
C ASP A 262 11.54 9.49 -24.14
N ASP A 263 10.21 9.57 -23.98
CA ASP A 263 9.22 9.29 -25.02
C ASP A 263 8.12 10.37 -25.08
N PRO A 264 8.32 11.46 -25.86
CA PRO A 264 7.42 12.61 -25.88
C PRO A 264 6.09 12.34 -26.58
N TYR A 265 4.99 12.79 -25.96
CA TYR A 265 3.65 12.50 -26.43
C TYR A 265 3.32 13.05 -27.83
N ALA A 266 2.70 12.20 -28.65
CA ALA A 266 2.17 12.51 -29.97
C ALA A 266 3.21 13.05 -30.97
N ASP A 267 4.48 12.60 -30.88
CA ASP A 267 5.51 12.88 -31.89
C ASP A 267 5.52 11.85 -33.05
N GLY A 268 4.75 10.77 -32.89
CA GLY A 268 4.55 9.70 -33.86
C GLY A 268 5.60 8.60 -33.81
N LYS A 269 6.37 8.49 -32.72
CA LYS A 269 7.39 7.46 -32.49
C LYS A 269 7.35 7.05 -31.02
N SER A 270 7.78 5.82 -30.76
CA SER A 270 8.07 5.35 -29.40
C SER A 270 9.28 4.41 -29.48
N PRO A 271 10.39 4.68 -28.78
CA PRO A 271 11.58 3.81 -28.84
C PRO A 271 11.39 2.49 -28.07
N ASP A 272 11.82 1.38 -28.66
CA ASP A 272 11.60 0.02 -28.11
C ASP A 272 12.43 -0.34 -26.85
N ASP A 273 13.53 0.39 -26.59
CA ASP A 273 14.53 0.02 -25.57
C ASP A 273 14.46 0.89 -24.30
N ILE A 274 13.40 1.65 -24.09
CA ILE A 274 13.24 2.46 -22.87
C ILE A 274 12.81 1.54 -21.73
N LYS A 275 13.44 1.70 -20.56
CA LYS A 275 13.14 0.91 -19.36
C LYS A 275 12.22 1.66 -18.43
N ALA A 276 11.45 0.90 -17.65
CA ALA A 276 10.66 1.42 -16.57
C ALA A 276 11.52 2.28 -15.64
N VAL A 277 10.94 3.34 -15.07
CA VAL A 277 11.60 4.18 -14.06
C VAL A 277 11.05 3.94 -12.65
N LYS A 278 10.00 3.13 -12.54
CA LYS A 278 9.37 2.66 -11.31
C LYS A 278 8.79 1.28 -11.55
N HIS A 279 8.68 0.47 -10.51
CA HIS A 279 7.99 -0.82 -10.53
C HIS A 279 6.70 -0.70 -9.73
N VAL A 280 5.56 -1.05 -10.33
CA VAL A 280 4.27 -1.02 -9.64
C VAL A 280 4.00 -2.39 -9.06
N GLN A 281 3.83 -2.45 -7.75
CA GLN A 281 3.74 -3.70 -6.98
C GLN A 281 2.33 -3.96 -6.46
N GLU A 282 1.56 -2.90 -6.24
CA GLU A 282 0.16 -3.02 -5.82
C GLU A 282 -0.74 -2.02 -6.56
N ILE A 283 -1.84 -2.56 -7.09
CA ILE A 283 -2.93 -1.79 -7.69
C ILE A 283 -4.24 -2.31 -7.13
N GLN A 284 -5.00 -1.46 -6.46
CA GLN A 284 -6.33 -1.80 -5.96
C GLN A 284 -7.43 -1.30 -6.88
N VAL A 285 -8.47 -2.11 -7.04
CA VAL A 285 -9.69 -1.80 -7.79
C VAL A 285 -10.87 -1.72 -6.82
N ILE A 286 -11.42 -0.51 -6.67
CA ILE A 286 -12.62 -0.25 -5.88
C ILE A 286 -13.82 -0.24 -6.83
N GLU A 287 -14.61 -1.30 -6.78
CA GLU A 287 -15.81 -1.44 -7.61
C GLU A 287 -17.04 -0.82 -6.95
N GLY A 288 -17.86 -0.16 -7.78
CA GLY A 288 -19.07 0.51 -7.35
C GLY A 288 -18.82 1.85 -6.64
N LYS A 289 -19.92 2.58 -6.44
CA LYS A 289 -19.96 3.94 -5.88
C LYS A 289 -19.75 3.99 -4.35
N ASP A 290 -18.74 3.29 -3.85
CA ASP A 290 -18.31 3.42 -2.45
C ASP A 290 -17.52 4.72 -2.28
N TYR A 291 -18.25 5.83 -2.13
CA TYR A 291 -17.62 7.15 -2.06
C TYR A 291 -16.73 7.33 -0.85
N GLU A 292 -17.00 6.66 0.26
CA GLU A 292 -16.12 6.72 1.43
C GLU A 292 -14.80 5.99 1.15
N GLU A 293 -14.83 4.81 0.53
CA GLU A 293 -13.61 4.09 0.14
C GLU A 293 -12.82 4.84 -0.95
N ILE A 294 -13.49 5.44 -1.94
CA ILE A 294 -12.84 6.27 -2.96
C ILE A 294 -12.18 7.50 -2.34
N LYS A 295 -12.89 8.23 -1.46
CA LYS A 295 -12.31 9.40 -0.76
C LYS A 295 -11.14 9.00 0.12
N LEU A 296 -11.24 7.87 0.82
CA LEU A 296 -10.14 7.34 1.63
C LEU A 296 -8.92 7.01 0.78
N ALA A 297 -9.13 6.38 -0.37
CA ALA A 297 -8.05 6.14 -1.33
C ALA A 297 -7.42 7.45 -1.83
N VAL A 298 -8.24 8.46 -2.17
CA VAL A 298 -7.73 9.80 -2.55
C VAL A 298 -6.88 10.42 -1.44
N PHE A 299 -7.33 10.25 -0.20
CA PHE A 299 -6.71 10.83 0.98
C PHE A 299 -5.35 10.18 1.30
N GLN A 300 -5.26 8.85 1.19
CA GLN A 300 -4.08 8.08 1.60
C GLN A 300 -3.07 7.87 0.46
N TYR A 301 -3.54 7.66 -0.76
CA TYR A 301 -2.73 7.16 -1.88
C TYR A 301 -2.72 8.10 -3.09
N GLY A 302 -3.27 9.31 -2.98
CA GLY A 302 -3.31 10.25 -4.09
C GLY A 302 -4.43 9.94 -5.08
N GLY A 303 -4.32 10.45 -6.30
CA GLY A 303 -5.42 10.46 -7.27
C GLY A 303 -5.94 9.07 -7.64
N VAL A 304 -7.26 8.96 -7.77
CA VAL A 304 -7.95 7.71 -8.13
C VAL A 304 -8.47 7.81 -9.57
N GLN A 305 -8.00 6.93 -10.46
CA GLN A 305 -8.54 6.86 -11.83
C GLN A 305 -10.01 6.44 -11.74
N SER A 306 -10.88 7.10 -12.51
CA SER A 306 -12.28 6.73 -12.63
C SER A 306 -12.83 7.09 -14.01
N SER A 307 -13.85 6.36 -14.44
CA SER A 307 -14.45 6.52 -15.76
C SER A 307 -15.75 7.30 -15.70
N LEU A 308 -16.04 8.09 -16.75
CA LEU A 308 -17.35 8.73 -16.93
C LEU A 308 -17.82 8.68 -18.38
N TYR A 309 -19.11 8.97 -18.57
CA TYR A 309 -19.64 9.30 -19.88
C TYR A 309 -19.58 10.81 -20.09
N THR A 310 -18.90 11.24 -21.15
CA THR A 310 -18.88 12.63 -21.58
C THR A 310 -19.35 12.79 -23.02
N SER A 311 -20.24 13.77 -23.24
CA SER A 311 -20.59 14.23 -24.58
C SER A 311 -19.66 15.34 -25.09
N LEU A 312 -18.67 15.73 -24.30
CA LEU A 312 -17.61 16.64 -24.71
C LEU A 312 -16.55 15.89 -25.52
N THR A 313 -16.01 16.55 -26.53
CA THR A 313 -14.98 16.00 -27.42
C THR A 313 -13.67 16.78 -27.40
N SER A 314 -13.63 17.90 -26.68
CA SER A 314 -12.46 18.77 -26.55
C SER A 314 -12.68 19.80 -25.44
N ALA A 315 -11.62 20.53 -25.09
CA ALA A 315 -11.68 21.63 -24.12
C ALA A 315 -12.65 22.78 -24.50
N ALA A 316 -12.95 22.95 -25.79
CA ALA A 316 -13.83 24.00 -26.29
C ALA A 316 -15.28 23.54 -26.51
N SER A 317 -15.54 22.24 -26.38
CA SER A 317 -16.85 21.65 -26.64
C SER A 317 -17.89 22.14 -25.63
N GLN A 318 -19.16 22.17 -26.06
CA GLN A 318 -20.30 22.50 -25.20
C GLN A 318 -21.13 21.24 -24.98
N SER A 319 -21.74 21.14 -23.81
CA SER A 319 -22.65 20.05 -23.46
C SER A 319 -23.76 20.58 -22.57
N ILE A 320 -24.96 20.01 -22.70
CA ILE A 320 -26.06 20.27 -21.77
C ILE A 320 -25.72 19.80 -20.35
N TYR A 321 -24.82 18.82 -20.21
CA TYR A 321 -24.38 18.25 -18.94
C TYR A 321 -23.25 19.05 -18.29
N TYR A 322 -22.63 19.98 -19.02
CA TYR A 322 -21.46 20.73 -18.56
C TYR A 322 -21.74 22.21 -18.36
N ASN A 323 -21.69 22.66 -17.10
CA ASN A 323 -21.66 24.08 -16.78
C ASN A 323 -20.24 24.61 -16.90
N ARG A 324 -19.92 25.22 -18.04
CA ARG A 324 -18.58 25.77 -18.32
C ARG A 324 -18.17 26.90 -17.36
N LYS A 325 -19.12 27.67 -16.82
CA LYS A 325 -18.80 28.79 -15.93
C LYS A 325 -18.29 28.28 -14.58
N GLU A 326 -18.93 27.24 -14.08
CA GLU A 326 -18.62 26.64 -12.77
C GLU A 326 -17.66 25.44 -12.90
N SER A 327 -17.28 25.08 -14.14
CA SER A 327 -16.52 23.86 -14.45
C SER A 327 -17.15 22.61 -13.81
N ALA A 328 -18.46 22.43 -13.96
CA ALA A 328 -19.20 21.39 -13.27
C ALA A 328 -19.93 20.48 -14.27
N TYR A 329 -19.75 19.17 -14.16
CA TYR A 329 -20.28 18.16 -15.05
C TYR A 329 -21.18 17.17 -14.29
N CYS A 330 -22.31 16.80 -14.89
CA CYS A 330 -23.12 15.69 -14.40
C CYS A 330 -23.93 15.08 -15.55
N PHE A 331 -23.71 13.80 -15.81
CA PHE A 331 -24.52 12.99 -16.70
C PHE A 331 -25.40 12.02 -15.89
N ILE A 332 -26.71 12.03 -16.17
CA ILE A 332 -27.66 11.07 -15.60
C ILE A 332 -28.33 10.35 -16.78
N GLY A 333 -27.94 9.11 -17.03
CA GLY A 333 -28.42 8.34 -18.19
C GLY A 333 -27.97 6.89 -18.17
N THR A 334 -28.04 6.21 -19.31
CA THR A 334 -27.68 4.79 -19.45
C THR A 334 -26.50 4.55 -20.38
N ASP A 335 -25.90 5.62 -20.91
CA ASP A 335 -24.73 5.51 -21.77
C ASP A 335 -23.52 5.04 -20.96
N LYS A 336 -22.79 4.09 -21.55
CA LYS A 336 -21.56 3.53 -21.01
C LYS A 336 -20.46 4.60 -20.93
N PRO A 337 -19.50 4.48 -20.01
CA PRO A 337 -18.37 5.40 -19.96
C PRO A 337 -17.59 5.40 -21.28
N ASN A 338 -17.02 6.55 -21.62
CA ASN A 338 -16.22 6.76 -22.82
C ASN A 338 -14.99 7.65 -22.60
N HIS A 339 -14.72 8.02 -21.34
CA HIS A 339 -13.61 8.90 -20.98
C HIS A 339 -13.16 8.63 -19.54
N ASP A 340 -11.85 8.62 -19.33
CA ASP A 340 -11.23 8.45 -18.01
C ASP A 340 -10.67 9.77 -17.49
N VAL A 341 -10.80 9.96 -16.17
CA VAL A 341 -10.27 11.10 -15.42
C VAL A 341 -9.67 10.61 -14.10
N VAL A 342 -9.04 11.52 -13.36
CA VAL A 342 -8.53 11.21 -12.02
C VAL A 342 -9.28 12.03 -10.99
N ILE A 343 -9.91 11.38 -10.02
CA ILE A 343 -10.47 12.01 -8.84
C ILE A 343 -9.30 12.42 -7.95
N VAL A 344 -9.17 13.72 -7.69
CA VAL A 344 -8.05 14.33 -6.93
C VAL A 344 -8.54 15.06 -5.68
N GLY A 345 -9.80 14.86 -5.31
CA GLY A 345 -10.41 15.53 -4.16
C GLY A 345 -11.93 15.47 -4.21
N TRP A 346 -12.55 16.12 -3.23
CA TRP A 346 -13.99 16.23 -3.11
C TRP A 346 -14.41 17.48 -2.33
N ASP A 347 -15.67 17.85 -2.48
CA ASP A 347 -16.37 18.83 -1.66
C ASP A 347 -17.81 18.34 -1.46
N ASP A 348 -18.11 17.82 -0.26
CA ASP A 348 -19.43 17.29 0.10
C ASP A 348 -20.52 18.36 0.10
N ASN A 349 -20.15 19.64 0.16
CA ASN A 349 -21.07 20.77 0.17
C ASN A 349 -21.05 21.54 -1.17
N TYR A 350 -20.48 20.96 -2.23
CA TYR A 350 -20.44 21.61 -3.53
C TYR A 350 -21.87 21.84 -4.06
N PRO A 351 -22.32 23.10 -4.26
CA PRO A 351 -23.73 23.39 -4.47
C PRO A 351 -24.28 22.76 -5.75
N LYS A 352 -25.39 22.03 -5.64
CA LYS A 352 -26.03 21.38 -6.78
C LYS A 352 -26.50 22.34 -7.87
N GLU A 353 -26.79 23.59 -7.52
CA GLU A 353 -27.21 24.64 -8.46
C GLU A 353 -26.09 25.05 -9.43
N LYS A 354 -24.84 24.64 -9.17
CA LYS A 354 -23.72 24.83 -10.10
C LYS A 354 -23.74 23.85 -11.26
N PHE A 355 -24.54 22.78 -11.21
CA PHE A 355 -24.72 21.87 -12.34
C PHE A 355 -25.88 22.32 -13.24
N ASN A 356 -25.80 21.99 -14.54
CA ASN A 356 -26.90 22.27 -15.48
C ASN A 356 -28.10 21.32 -15.30
N VAL A 357 -27.89 20.20 -14.61
CA VAL A 357 -28.91 19.18 -14.34
C VAL A 357 -29.48 19.41 -12.95
N LYS A 358 -30.79 19.16 -12.78
CA LYS A 358 -31.43 19.23 -11.47
C LYS A 358 -31.04 18.01 -10.63
N LEU A 359 -30.29 18.22 -9.55
CA LEU A 359 -29.85 17.16 -8.64
C LEU A 359 -30.65 17.16 -7.33
N GLU A 360 -30.58 16.04 -6.60
CA GLU A 360 -31.29 15.87 -5.33
C GLU A 360 -30.54 16.55 -4.17
N GLY A 361 -29.21 16.43 -4.14
CA GLY A 361 -28.34 16.94 -3.09
C GLY A 361 -27.06 17.59 -3.62
N ASP A 362 -26.33 18.23 -2.72
CA ASP A 362 -25.00 18.80 -2.95
C ASP A 362 -23.95 17.68 -2.98
N GLY A 363 -22.72 18.04 -3.37
CA GLY A 363 -21.58 17.15 -3.32
C GLY A 363 -21.00 16.83 -4.71
N ALA A 364 -19.68 16.89 -4.78
CA ALA A 364 -18.95 16.62 -6.00
C ALA A 364 -17.53 16.11 -5.73
N PHE A 365 -17.06 15.26 -6.62
CA PHE A 365 -15.64 14.99 -6.80
C PHE A 365 -14.97 16.14 -7.54
N ILE A 366 -13.71 16.39 -7.23
CA ILE A 366 -12.80 17.24 -8.00
C ILE A 366 -11.99 16.31 -8.89
N CYS A 367 -12.11 16.48 -10.21
CA CYS A 367 -11.45 15.61 -11.17
C CYS A 367 -10.41 16.39 -11.99
N GLN A 368 -9.26 15.78 -12.23
CA GLN A 368 -8.25 16.21 -13.20
C GLN A 368 -8.52 15.56 -14.56
N ASN A 369 -8.53 16.38 -15.62
CA ASN A 369 -8.74 15.92 -16.99
C ASN A 369 -7.43 15.94 -17.81
N SER A 370 -7.44 15.28 -18.95
CA SER A 370 -6.35 15.13 -19.91
C SER A 370 -6.52 16.01 -21.16
N TRP A 371 -7.31 17.09 -21.10
CA TRP A 371 -7.57 18.00 -22.25
C TRP A 371 -6.81 19.33 -22.15
N GLY A 372 -5.73 19.36 -21.36
CA GLY A 372 -4.90 20.53 -21.12
C GLY A 372 -5.54 21.57 -20.20
N SER A 373 -4.72 22.52 -19.74
CA SER A 373 -5.11 23.53 -18.76
C SER A 373 -6.20 24.51 -19.22
N LYS A 374 -6.55 24.53 -20.51
CA LYS A 374 -7.65 25.36 -21.02
C LYS A 374 -9.04 24.76 -20.75
N PHE A 375 -9.11 23.50 -20.35
CA PHE A 375 -10.36 22.87 -19.96
C PHE A 375 -10.72 23.22 -18.52
N GLY A 376 -12.00 23.48 -18.25
CA GLY A 376 -12.49 23.76 -16.91
C GLY A 376 -11.72 24.86 -16.19
N ASN A 377 -11.34 24.57 -14.95
CA ASN A 377 -10.53 25.42 -14.10
C ASN A 377 -9.09 24.88 -14.09
N ASP A 378 -8.27 25.35 -15.02
CA ASP A 378 -6.87 24.94 -15.19
C ASP A 378 -6.66 23.43 -15.41
N GLY A 379 -7.60 22.76 -16.08
CA GLY A 379 -7.61 21.32 -16.32
C GLY A 379 -8.47 20.52 -15.37
N PHE A 380 -9.00 21.16 -14.34
CA PHE A 380 -9.82 20.52 -13.30
C PHE A 380 -11.29 20.89 -13.44
N PHE A 381 -12.16 20.03 -12.95
CA PHE A 381 -13.61 20.23 -13.00
C PHE A 381 -14.29 19.41 -11.90
N TYR A 382 -15.50 19.82 -11.54
CA TYR A 382 -16.33 19.11 -10.56
C TYR A 382 -17.20 18.09 -11.27
N VAL A 383 -17.29 16.88 -10.73
CA VAL A 383 -18.25 15.86 -11.17
C VAL A 383 -19.18 15.55 -10.02
N SER A 384 -20.50 15.69 -10.24
CA SER A 384 -21.47 15.43 -9.18
C SER A 384 -21.41 13.99 -8.69
N TYR A 385 -21.65 13.77 -7.40
CA TYR A 385 -21.92 12.44 -6.84
C TYR A 385 -23.15 11.75 -7.46
N TYR A 386 -24.02 12.49 -8.16
CA TYR A 386 -25.19 11.93 -8.85
C TYR A 386 -24.92 11.56 -10.31
N ASP A 387 -23.71 11.81 -10.83
CA ASP A 387 -23.33 11.32 -12.16
C ASP A 387 -23.42 9.79 -12.22
N THR A 388 -23.93 9.22 -13.31
CA THR A 388 -24.17 7.78 -13.40
C THR A 388 -22.89 6.95 -13.34
N ASN A 389 -21.80 7.44 -13.91
CA ASN A 389 -20.63 6.61 -14.21
C ASN A 389 -19.45 6.88 -13.25
N ILE A 390 -19.23 8.14 -12.84
CA ILE A 390 -18.11 8.45 -11.93
C ILE A 390 -18.19 7.62 -10.66
N GLY A 391 -17.05 7.10 -10.21
CA GLY A 391 -17.00 6.28 -9.01
C GLY A 391 -17.47 4.84 -9.22
N MET A 392 -17.80 4.37 -10.43
CA MET A 392 -18.21 2.98 -10.65
C MET A 392 -17.04 2.01 -10.80
N HIS A 393 -15.98 2.42 -11.50
CA HIS A 393 -14.75 1.66 -11.66
C HIS A 393 -13.61 2.59 -11.24
N ASN A 394 -12.84 2.17 -10.24
CA ASN A 394 -11.86 3.03 -9.62
C ASN A 394 -10.54 2.29 -9.42
N VAL A 395 -9.44 2.86 -9.91
CA VAL A 395 -8.11 2.25 -9.83
C VAL A 395 -7.19 3.13 -9.02
N VAL A 396 -6.52 2.51 -8.05
CA VAL A 396 -5.64 3.15 -7.07
C VAL A 396 -4.29 2.46 -7.10
N TYR A 397 -3.22 3.25 -7.15
CA TYR A 397 -1.84 2.75 -7.12
C TYR A 397 -1.31 2.92 -5.71
N THR A 398 -1.26 1.83 -4.95
CA THR A 398 -0.99 1.84 -3.51
C THR A 398 0.46 1.53 -3.18
N ASP A 399 1.16 0.82 -4.07
CA ASP A 399 2.58 0.51 -3.93
C ASP A 399 3.35 0.66 -5.25
N VAL A 400 4.34 1.55 -5.21
CA VAL A 400 5.16 1.97 -6.36
C VAL A 400 6.60 2.13 -5.89
N GLU A 401 7.46 1.23 -6.33
CA GLU A 401 8.83 1.08 -5.86
C GLU A 401 9.86 1.56 -6.88
N ASP A 402 11.10 1.75 -6.42
CA ASP A 402 12.25 1.91 -7.30
C ASP A 402 12.55 0.62 -8.08
N THR A 403 13.29 0.75 -9.18
CA THR A 403 13.52 -0.35 -10.13
C THR A 403 14.60 -1.35 -9.70
N ASP A 404 15.19 -1.16 -8.51
CA ASP A 404 16.19 -2.03 -7.91
C ASP A 404 15.61 -2.94 -6.82
N ASN A 405 14.28 -3.00 -6.71
CA ASN A 405 13.56 -3.88 -5.79
C ASN A 405 13.76 -5.39 -6.08
N TYR A 406 13.95 -5.77 -7.35
CA TYR A 406 14.26 -7.14 -7.76
C TYR A 406 15.14 -7.20 -9.00
N ASP A 407 15.97 -8.24 -9.10
CA ASP A 407 16.81 -8.44 -10.28
C ASP A 407 16.07 -9.02 -11.49
N ASN A 408 15.10 -9.92 -11.27
CA ASN A 408 14.40 -10.60 -12.36
C ASN A 408 12.89 -10.73 -12.11
N LEU A 409 12.11 -10.70 -13.20
CA LEU A 409 10.68 -10.97 -13.26
C LEU A 409 10.40 -12.12 -14.24
N TYR A 410 9.77 -13.17 -13.75
CA TYR A 410 9.23 -14.29 -14.52
C TYR A 410 7.72 -14.14 -14.68
N GLN A 411 7.24 -14.18 -15.91
CA GLN A 411 5.83 -13.98 -16.27
C GLN A 411 5.55 -14.54 -17.66
N SER A 412 4.28 -14.85 -17.92
CA SER A 412 3.75 -15.27 -19.22
C SER A 412 2.39 -14.61 -19.49
N ASP A 413 2.09 -13.47 -18.85
CA ASP A 413 0.77 -12.84 -18.86
C ASP A 413 0.89 -11.33 -19.16
N LEU A 414 1.47 -11.00 -20.31
CA LEU A 414 1.82 -9.61 -20.65
C LEU A 414 0.61 -8.68 -20.88
N CYS A 415 -0.57 -9.23 -21.14
CA CYS A 415 -1.87 -8.54 -21.18
C CYS A 415 -2.62 -8.65 -19.84
N GLY A 416 -2.07 -9.38 -18.86
CA GLY A 416 -2.60 -9.49 -17.50
C GLY A 416 -4.03 -10.02 -17.44
N TRP A 417 -4.82 -9.44 -16.53
CA TRP A 417 -6.18 -9.88 -16.24
C TRP A 417 -7.17 -9.51 -17.37
N VAL A 418 -7.34 -10.43 -18.33
CA VAL A 418 -8.30 -10.33 -19.45
C VAL A 418 -9.52 -11.23 -19.22
N GLY A 419 -9.34 -12.32 -18.49
CA GLY A 419 -10.38 -13.30 -18.20
C GLY A 419 -10.28 -13.89 -16.81
N GLN A 420 -11.19 -14.82 -16.53
CA GLN A 420 -11.20 -15.57 -15.28
C GLN A 420 -11.37 -17.06 -15.54
N LEU A 421 -10.73 -17.89 -14.71
CA LEU A 421 -10.80 -19.35 -14.74
C LEU A 421 -11.16 -19.91 -13.35
N GLY A 422 -11.79 -21.08 -13.33
CA GLY A 422 -12.12 -21.79 -12.11
C GLY A 422 -13.20 -22.85 -12.31
N TYR A 423 -13.64 -23.47 -11.21
CA TYR A 423 -14.51 -24.66 -11.23
C TYR A 423 -15.96 -24.38 -10.81
N GLY A 424 -16.45 -23.16 -11.01
CA GLY A 424 -17.78 -22.77 -10.52
C GLY A 424 -17.83 -22.67 -9.00
N LYS A 425 -16.70 -22.29 -8.37
CA LYS A 425 -16.52 -22.18 -6.93
C LYS A 425 -15.65 -20.98 -6.57
N GLU A 426 -15.80 -20.53 -5.33
CA GLU A 426 -15.03 -19.43 -4.75
C GLU A 426 -13.55 -19.75 -4.61
N SER A 427 -13.22 -21.04 -4.41
CA SER A 427 -11.85 -21.51 -4.17
C SER A 427 -11.30 -22.36 -5.32
N SER A 428 -10.05 -22.13 -5.71
CA SER A 428 -9.32 -23.00 -6.64
C SER A 428 -7.81 -22.91 -6.42
N TYR A 429 -7.08 -23.96 -6.80
CA TYR A 429 -5.64 -23.92 -6.90
C TYR A 429 -5.21 -23.61 -8.34
N PHE A 430 -4.13 -22.87 -8.48
CA PHE A 430 -3.40 -22.69 -9.74
C PHE A 430 -1.89 -22.66 -9.49
N ALA A 431 -1.11 -22.97 -10.51
CA ALA A 431 0.34 -23.01 -10.44
C ALA A 431 0.96 -22.65 -11.78
N ASN A 432 2.08 -21.94 -11.76
CA ASN A 432 2.95 -21.80 -12.93
C ASN A 432 4.33 -22.37 -12.62
N VAL A 433 4.96 -22.90 -13.67
CA VAL A 433 6.31 -23.42 -13.65
C VAL A 433 7.24 -22.46 -14.37
N TYR A 434 8.40 -22.22 -13.77
CA TYR A 434 9.45 -21.35 -14.31
C TYR A 434 10.78 -22.07 -14.30
N GLU A 435 11.65 -21.71 -15.25
CA GLU A 435 13.04 -22.18 -15.29
C GLU A 435 13.97 -21.04 -14.88
N ALA A 436 14.71 -21.23 -13.80
CA ALA A 436 15.63 -20.22 -13.28
C ALA A 436 16.76 -19.93 -14.28
N LYS A 437 17.00 -18.66 -14.58
CA LYS A 437 18.04 -18.23 -15.53
C LYS A 437 19.41 -18.23 -14.87
N ASN A 438 19.49 -17.78 -13.62
CA ASN A 438 20.71 -17.77 -12.82
C ASN A 438 20.53 -18.54 -11.51
N ASN A 439 21.57 -18.55 -10.68
CA ASN A 439 21.41 -18.94 -9.28
C ASN A 439 20.72 -17.78 -8.59
N GLU A 440 19.49 -17.99 -8.16
CA GLU A 440 18.59 -16.93 -7.72
C GLU A 440 17.93 -17.33 -6.40
N THR A 441 17.39 -16.34 -5.70
CA THR A 441 16.44 -16.53 -4.60
C THR A 441 15.09 -16.00 -5.06
N ILE A 442 14.04 -16.79 -4.88
CA ILE A 442 12.66 -16.36 -5.11
C ILE A 442 12.22 -15.58 -3.88
N GLU A 443 11.93 -14.30 -4.05
CA GLU A 443 11.66 -13.37 -2.95
C GLU A 443 10.19 -12.96 -2.88
N ALA A 444 9.48 -12.91 -4.00
CA ALA A 444 8.06 -12.53 -4.01
C ALA A 444 7.29 -13.13 -5.19
N VAL A 445 5.95 -13.07 -5.08
CA VAL A 445 5.04 -13.47 -6.16
C VAL A 445 3.95 -12.42 -6.38
N GLY A 446 3.62 -12.16 -7.64
CA GLY A 446 2.59 -11.22 -8.05
C GLY A 446 1.37 -11.92 -8.64
N PHE A 447 0.16 -11.61 -8.18
CA PHE A 447 -1.07 -12.17 -8.75
C PHE A 447 -2.29 -11.29 -8.48
N TYR A 448 -3.40 -11.59 -9.13
CA TYR A 448 -4.61 -10.79 -9.05
C TYR A 448 -5.62 -11.36 -8.05
N ALA A 449 -6.18 -10.47 -7.22
CA ALA A 449 -7.45 -10.71 -6.54
C ALA A 449 -8.59 -10.29 -7.47
N THR A 450 -9.45 -11.24 -7.84
CA THR A 450 -10.55 -10.98 -8.79
C THR A 450 -11.81 -10.39 -8.14
N GLY A 451 -11.78 -10.18 -6.83
CA GLY A 451 -12.89 -9.66 -6.03
C GLY A 451 -12.44 -9.24 -4.64
N LYS A 452 -13.35 -8.61 -3.89
CA LYS A 452 -13.13 -8.22 -2.50
C LYS A 452 -12.93 -9.44 -1.61
N ASP A 453 -12.26 -9.19 -0.48
CA ASP A 453 -12.09 -10.12 0.61
C ASP A 453 -11.45 -11.46 0.19
N THR A 454 -10.46 -11.39 -0.72
CA THR A 454 -9.81 -12.58 -1.30
C THR A 454 -8.73 -13.11 -0.36
N GLU A 455 -8.88 -14.37 0.07
CA GLU A 455 -7.87 -15.08 0.85
C GLU A 455 -6.93 -15.88 -0.05
N TYR A 456 -5.68 -16.05 0.38
CA TYR A 456 -4.70 -16.84 -0.34
C TYR A 456 -3.77 -17.66 0.57
N GLU A 457 -3.27 -18.75 0.01
CA GLU A 457 -2.12 -19.48 0.50
C GLU A 457 -1.12 -19.66 -0.66
N ILE A 458 0.13 -19.27 -0.44
CA ILE A 458 1.22 -19.37 -1.41
C ILE A 458 2.14 -20.51 -1.02
N TYR A 459 2.46 -21.35 -1.99
CA TYR A 459 3.39 -22.46 -1.83
C TYR A 459 4.44 -22.45 -2.93
N ALA A 460 5.59 -23.07 -2.66
CA ALA A 460 6.60 -23.36 -3.67
C ALA A 460 6.88 -24.85 -3.81
N VAL A 461 7.36 -25.21 -5.01
CA VAL A 461 7.96 -26.49 -5.36
C VAL A 461 9.35 -26.18 -5.93
N PRO A 462 10.41 -26.19 -5.10
CA PRO A 462 11.74 -25.74 -5.53
C PRO A 462 12.35 -26.60 -6.65
N GLU A 463 11.97 -27.89 -6.73
CA GLU A 463 12.40 -28.80 -7.79
C GLU A 463 11.18 -29.42 -8.48
N PHE A 464 10.71 -28.78 -9.55
CA PHE A 464 9.61 -29.30 -10.35
C PHE A 464 10.11 -30.39 -11.32
N GLN A 465 9.53 -31.60 -11.23
CA GLN A 465 9.83 -32.73 -12.12
C GLN A 465 8.60 -33.21 -12.89
N GLY A 466 7.47 -32.52 -12.74
CA GLY A 466 6.16 -32.87 -13.29
C GLY A 466 5.04 -32.59 -12.30
N THR A 467 3.79 -32.71 -12.75
CA THR A 467 2.60 -32.35 -11.95
C THR A 467 2.43 -33.13 -10.65
N GLU A 468 3.04 -34.31 -10.53
CA GLU A 468 3.06 -35.07 -9.27
C GLU A 468 3.86 -34.35 -8.17
N SER A 469 4.91 -33.60 -8.53
CA SER A 469 5.72 -32.80 -7.59
C SER A 469 4.94 -31.63 -6.96
N LEU A 470 3.83 -31.20 -7.56
CA LEU A 470 2.96 -30.14 -7.01
C LEU A 470 2.27 -30.54 -5.70
N GLN A 471 2.30 -31.84 -5.35
CA GLN A 471 1.82 -32.35 -4.07
C GLN A 471 2.83 -32.16 -2.94
N ASP A 472 4.13 -32.11 -3.26
CA ASP A 472 5.23 -31.95 -2.31
C ASP A 472 5.57 -30.47 -2.04
N ARG A 473 4.58 -29.59 -2.18
CA ARG A 473 4.70 -28.14 -2.05
C ARG A 473 4.90 -27.70 -0.60
N ILE A 474 5.66 -26.62 -0.42
CA ILE A 474 5.99 -26.03 0.88
C ILE A 474 5.19 -24.74 1.03
N LEU A 475 4.43 -24.60 2.13
CA LEU A 475 3.70 -23.36 2.43
C LEU A 475 4.71 -22.26 2.77
N LEU A 476 4.56 -21.11 2.12
CA LEU A 476 5.41 -19.94 2.32
C LEU A 476 4.68 -18.85 3.09
N LYS A 477 3.47 -18.51 2.62
CA LYS A 477 2.72 -17.38 3.16
C LYS A 477 1.24 -17.62 3.03
N THR A 478 0.48 -17.04 3.95
CA THR A 478 -0.97 -16.96 3.88
C THR A 478 -1.36 -15.52 4.11
N GLY A 479 -2.44 -15.08 3.50
CA GLY A 479 -2.89 -13.72 3.69
C GLY A 479 -4.23 -13.46 3.04
N TYR A 480 -4.52 -12.18 2.90
CA TYR A 480 -5.82 -11.70 2.50
C TYR A 480 -5.70 -10.33 1.86
N PHE A 481 -6.48 -10.11 0.80
CA PHE A 481 -6.62 -8.83 0.12
C PHE A 481 -8.05 -8.33 0.29
N LYS A 482 -8.17 -7.10 0.80
CA LYS A 482 -9.47 -6.46 0.99
C LYS A 482 -10.16 -6.14 -0.34
N ASN A 483 -9.42 -5.61 -1.30
CA ASN A 483 -9.97 -5.15 -2.58
C ASN A 483 -9.57 -6.09 -3.73
N ALA A 484 -10.32 -6.03 -4.83
CA ALA A 484 -9.83 -6.60 -6.08
C ALA A 484 -8.58 -5.83 -6.53
N GLY A 485 -7.73 -6.42 -7.37
CA GLY A 485 -6.50 -5.75 -7.76
C GLY A 485 -5.37 -6.68 -8.14
N PHE A 486 -4.19 -6.10 -8.35
CA PHE A 486 -2.91 -6.81 -8.44
C PHE A 486 -2.11 -6.56 -7.18
N TYR A 487 -1.48 -7.60 -6.66
CA TYR A 487 -0.69 -7.56 -5.43
C TYR A 487 0.60 -8.34 -5.62
N THR A 488 1.69 -7.79 -5.09
CA THR A 488 2.95 -8.51 -4.88
C THR A 488 3.03 -8.92 -3.42
N VAL A 489 3.39 -10.18 -3.16
CA VAL A 489 3.51 -10.74 -1.82
C VAL A 489 4.93 -11.20 -1.61
N ASP A 490 5.64 -10.50 -0.73
CA ASP A 490 7.02 -10.81 -0.36
C ASP A 490 7.08 -11.96 0.64
N PHE A 491 8.16 -12.73 0.57
CA PHE A 491 8.42 -13.85 1.46
C PHE A 491 9.36 -13.44 2.59
N ASP A 492 9.04 -13.88 3.81
CA ASP A 492 9.86 -13.60 4.99
C ASP A 492 11.24 -14.32 4.89
N GLU A 493 11.27 -15.47 4.20
CA GLU A 493 12.50 -16.18 3.83
C GLU A 493 12.39 -16.65 2.37
N GLY A 494 13.24 -16.09 1.51
CA GLY A 494 13.28 -16.44 0.09
C GLY A 494 13.75 -17.87 -0.20
N ILE A 495 13.36 -18.40 -1.36
CA ILE A 495 13.65 -19.79 -1.76
C ILE A 495 14.75 -19.84 -2.80
N LYS A 496 15.81 -20.59 -2.51
CA LYS A 496 16.95 -20.74 -3.41
C LYS A 496 16.63 -21.68 -4.57
N THR A 497 16.93 -21.23 -5.79
CA THR A 497 16.89 -22.04 -7.01
C THR A 497 18.22 -21.93 -7.77
N GLU A 498 18.56 -22.96 -8.55
CA GLU A 498 19.80 -23.01 -9.34
C GLU A 498 19.51 -22.80 -10.83
N SER A 499 20.46 -22.20 -11.54
CA SER A 499 20.33 -21.99 -12.99
C SER A 499 19.97 -23.28 -13.75
N GLY A 500 18.97 -23.19 -14.62
CA GLY A 500 18.43 -24.29 -15.42
C GLY A 500 17.52 -25.25 -14.65
N LYS A 501 17.25 -25.00 -13.36
CA LYS A 501 16.25 -25.77 -12.61
C LYS A 501 14.86 -25.19 -12.81
N LYS A 502 13.89 -26.09 -12.99
CA LYS A 502 12.48 -25.73 -12.94
C LYS A 502 11.98 -25.73 -11.50
N PHE A 503 11.21 -24.72 -11.16
CA PHE A 503 10.46 -24.60 -9.92
C PHE A 503 9.02 -24.21 -10.23
N ALA A 504 8.11 -24.42 -9.29
CA ALA A 504 6.73 -23.99 -9.43
C ALA A 504 6.29 -23.16 -8.23
N ILE A 505 5.45 -22.16 -8.49
CA ILE A 505 4.67 -21.47 -7.47
C ILE A 505 3.24 -21.97 -7.57
N VAL A 506 2.64 -22.29 -6.43
CA VAL A 506 1.26 -22.76 -6.31
C VAL A 506 0.50 -21.80 -5.42
N ILE A 507 -0.67 -21.35 -5.89
CA ILE A 507 -1.57 -20.50 -5.14
C ILE A 507 -2.86 -21.26 -4.89
N ASN A 508 -3.32 -21.28 -3.64
CA ASN A 508 -4.70 -21.59 -3.28
C ASN A 508 -5.42 -20.28 -3.06
N ILE A 509 -6.34 -19.90 -3.94
CA ILE A 509 -7.07 -18.62 -3.86
C ILE A 509 -8.53 -18.88 -3.53
N THR A 510 -9.09 -18.06 -2.65
CA THR A 510 -10.52 -18.08 -2.31
C THR A 510 -11.07 -16.66 -2.38
N THR A 511 -11.95 -16.41 -3.35
CA THR A 511 -12.63 -15.12 -3.52
C THR A 511 -14.13 -15.29 -3.26
N PRO A 512 -14.68 -14.69 -2.19
CA PRO A 512 -16.09 -14.79 -1.86
C PRO A 512 -17.02 -14.45 -3.02
N ASN A 513 -18.08 -15.24 -3.20
CA ASN A 513 -19.07 -15.15 -4.28
C ASN A 513 -18.53 -15.32 -5.71
N SER A 514 -17.22 -15.58 -5.90
CA SER A 514 -16.67 -15.88 -7.21
C SER A 514 -17.02 -17.31 -7.64
N VAL A 515 -17.13 -17.49 -8.95
CA VAL A 515 -17.21 -18.82 -9.59
C VAL A 515 -15.94 -19.17 -10.35
N HIS A 516 -15.11 -18.16 -10.64
CA HIS A 516 -13.86 -18.23 -11.38
C HIS A 516 -12.85 -17.28 -10.72
N PRO A 517 -12.18 -17.68 -9.62
CA PRO A 517 -11.39 -16.76 -8.81
C PRO A 517 -10.02 -16.42 -9.42
N ILE A 518 -9.58 -17.12 -10.46
CA ILE A 518 -8.22 -17.03 -11.00
C ILE A 518 -8.22 -16.09 -12.21
N ALA A 519 -7.41 -15.04 -12.20
CA ALA A 519 -7.19 -14.20 -13.38
C ALA A 519 -6.36 -14.92 -14.44
N ILE A 520 -6.73 -14.74 -15.71
CA ILE A 520 -6.04 -15.32 -16.86
C ILE A 520 -5.86 -14.32 -17.99
N GLU A 521 -4.86 -14.59 -18.81
CA GLU A 521 -4.66 -13.99 -20.12
C GLU A 521 -5.12 -14.99 -21.20
N TYR A 522 -5.91 -14.54 -22.17
CA TYR A 522 -6.36 -15.38 -23.29
C TYR A 522 -6.77 -14.55 -24.51
N LYS A 523 -7.04 -15.22 -25.64
CA LYS A 523 -7.53 -14.59 -26.88
C LYS A 523 -9.02 -14.25 -26.78
N ALA A 524 -9.34 -13.18 -26.06
CA ALA A 524 -10.71 -12.71 -25.87
C ALA A 524 -11.28 -12.00 -27.10
N ASP A 525 -10.52 -11.08 -27.70
CA ASP A 525 -10.98 -10.24 -28.80
C ASP A 525 -9.84 -9.76 -29.73
N ALA A 526 -10.08 -8.68 -30.48
CA ALA A 526 -9.09 -8.11 -31.40
C ALA A 526 -7.85 -7.56 -30.68
N ALA A 527 -8.02 -6.95 -29.49
CA ALA A 527 -6.94 -6.35 -28.72
C ALA A 527 -5.99 -7.40 -28.15
N THR A 528 -6.49 -8.60 -27.84
CA THR A 528 -5.65 -9.72 -27.34
C THR A 528 -5.37 -10.77 -28.40
N SER A 529 -5.59 -10.45 -29.68
CA SER A 529 -5.52 -11.45 -30.77
C SER A 529 -4.11 -11.99 -31.03
N THR A 530 -3.09 -11.21 -30.70
CA THR A 530 -1.67 -11.53 -30.90
C THR A 530 -0.98 -12.08 -29.66
N VAL A 531 -1.72 -12.31 -28.58
CA VAL A 531 -1.16 -12.83 -27.34
C VAL A 531 -0.50 -14.20 -27.58
N ASP A 532 0.68 -14.38 -27.00
CA ASP A 532 1.37 -15.66 -26.96
C ASP A 532 0.79 -16.46 -25.79
N LEU A 533 0.38 -17.69 -26.05
CA LEU A 533 -0.17 -18.62 -25.04
C LEU A 533 0.70 -19.88 -24.93
N SER A 534 1.90 -19.83 -25.52
CA SER A 534 2.85 -20.93 -25.56
C SER A 534 4.09 -20.69 -24.71
N ASP A 535 4.18 -19.51 -24.11
CA ASP A 535 5.23 -19.07 -23.21
C ASP A 535 4.94 -19.38 -21.73
N GLY A 536 3.70 -19.81 -21.41
CA GLY A 536 3.29 -20.34 -20.11
C GLY A 536 3.54 -21.85 -19.94
N GLU A 537 3.61 -22.28 -18.68
CA GLU A 537 3.54 -23.69 -18.25
C GLU A 537 2.70 -23.74 -16.97
N GLY A 538 1.38 -23.63 -17.17
CA GLY A 538 0.39 -23.41 -16.14
C GLY A 538 -0.48 -24.63 -15.83
N TYR A 539 -0.90 -24.73 -14.58
CA TYR A 539 -1.74 -25.83 -14.11
C TYR A 539 -2.84 -25.33 -13.18
N ILE A 540 -4.04 -25.87 -13.34
CA ILE A 540 -5.18 -25.60 -12.47
C ILE A 540 -5.65 -26.87 -11.74
N SER A 541 -6.12 -26.73 -10.50
CA SER A 541 -6.67 -27.83 -9.72
C SER A 541 -7.78 -27.40 -8.76
N LEU A 542 -8.86 -28.17 -8.69
CA LEU A 542 -9.93 -27.91 -7.72
C LEU A 542 -9.50 -28.21 -6.27
N ARG A 543 -8.55 -29.14 -6.07
CA ARG A 543 -8.19 -29.66 -4.74
C ARG A 543 -6.68 -29.74 -4.49
N GLY A 544 -5.86 -29.16 -5.38
CA GLY A 544 -4.40 -29.19 -5.29
C GLY A 544 -3.80 -30.60 -5.31
N THR A 545 -4.47 -31.57 -5.95
CA THR A 545 -4.07 -33.00 -5.99
C THR A 545 -4.11 -33.62 -7.39
N LYS A 546 -4.92 -33.06 -8.29
CA LYS A 546 -4.97 -33.44 -9.71
C LYS A 546 -4.95 -32.17 -10.53
N TRP A 547 -3.97 -32.08 -11.40
CA TRP A 547 -3.64 -30.86 -12.12
C TRP A 547 -3.96 -31.03 -13.59
N GLU A 548 -4.56 -29.99 -14.16
CA GLU A 548 -4.89 -29.87 -15.58
C GLU A 548 -4.01 -28.79 -16.18
N ASP A 549 -3.40 -29.08 -17.31
CA ASP A 549 -2.58 -28.14 -18.09
C ASP A 549 -3.50 -27.09 -18.73
N VAL A 550 -3.26 -25.81 -18.44
CA VAL A 550 -4.17 -24.73 -18.85
C VAL A 550 -3.91 -24.27 -20.27
N GLU A 551 -2.67 -24.26 -20.74
CA GLU A 551 -2.34 -23.89 -22.11
C GLU A 551 -2.89 -24.94 -23.09
N GLU A 552 -2.80 -26.24 -22.76
CA GLU A 552 -3.34 -27.33 -23.60
C GLU A 552 -4.87 -27.45 -23.57
N ASN A 553 -5.51 -27.28 -22.40
CA ASN A 553 -6.93 -27.61 -22.22
C ASN A 553 -7.85 -26.40 -22.12
N GLN A 554 -7.33 -25.23 -21.78
CA GLN A 554 -8.09 -23.99 -21.58
C GLN A 554 -7.70 -22.86 -22.54
N GLU A 555 -6.60 -23.03 -23.30
CA GLU A 555 -6.09 -22.04 -24.25
C GLU A 555 -5.89 -20.65 -23.60
N CYS A 556 -5.25 -20.64 -22.42
CA CYS A 556 -4.95 -19.42 -21.67
C CYS A 556 -3.65 -19.56 -20.88
N ASN A 557 -3.08 -18.41 -20.48
CA ASN A 557 -1.98 -18.32 -19.52
C ASN A 557 -2.53 -17.85 -18.16
N LEU A 558 -1.98 -18.36 -17.06
CA LEU A 558 -2.31 -17.92 -15.71
C LEU A 558 -1.59 -16.61 -15.36
N CYS A 559 -2.30 -15.67 -14.73
CA CYS A 559 -1.70 -14.43 -14.26
C CYS A 559 -0.97 -14.62 -12.93
N LEU A 560 0.26 -15.15 -13.00
CA LEU A 560 1.12 -15.39 -11.86
C LEU A 560 2.54 -14.94 -12.18
N LYS A 561 3.05 -13.94 -11.47
CA LYS A 561 4.39 -13.39 -11.63
C LYS A 561 5.30 -13.87 -10.50
N VAL A 562 6.59 -14.02 -10.79
CA VAL A 562 7.60 -14.38 -9.78
C VAL A 562 8.77 -13.42 -9.85
N TYR A 563 9.14 -12.88 -8.70
CA TYR A 563 10.24 -11.94 -8.54
C TYR A 563 11.40 -12.59 -7.80
N THR A 564 12.62 -12.36 -8.27
CA THR A 564 13.81 -13.05 -7.76
C THR A 564 15.04 -12.16 -7.75
N ASP A 565 15.94 -12.42 -6.82
CA ASP A 565 17.26 -11.79 -6.72
C ASP A 565 18.40 -12.74 -7.08
N ASN A 566 19.42 -12.24 -7.77
CA ASN A 566 20.59 -13.02 -8.11
C ASN A 566 21.47 -13.27 -6.87
N ARG A 567 22.07 -14.46 -6.79
CA ARG A 567 22.95 -14.89 -5.68
C ARG A 567 24.44 -14.86 -5.99
#